data_AF-A0A830EWP2-F1
#
_entry.id   AF-A0A830EWP2-F1
#
_cell.length_a   1.000
_cell.length_b   1.000
_cell.length_c   1.000
_cell.angle_alpha   90.00
_cell.angle_beta   90.00
_cell.angle_gamma   90.00
#
_symmetry.space_group_name_H-M   'P 1'
#
loop_
_entity.id
_entity.type
_entity.pdbx_description
1 polymer ?
#
loop_
_entity_poly.entity_id
_entity_poly.type
_entity_poly.pdbx_seq_one_letter_code
_entity_poly.pdbx_strand_id
1 'polypeptide(L)'
;MRVENSFIGTDGVGEKTEQSIWEQGVTHWDEFEPSVVGGQRGDRIQQFIDEGRDRIAETDVTYFDHAFPSSERWRLYETFRERACFFDIETTGLDQDRNQVTTVSLHQGGDTQTLIAGDDLTAENLRAAFDGADLLVTFNGKRFDVPFLEANFDVDLDRPHLDLMYTCKKIGLSGGLKQVEQDIGIERDRPDISGRDAVRLWREHEQGRDGALETLVSYNREDTVNLKTLAETATERLDERIFVG
;
A
#
# COMPACT_ATOMS: atom_id res chain seq x y z
N MET A 1 -0.20 -14.25 5.50
CA MET A 1 -1.36 -14.71 4.72
C MET A 1 -1.23 -14.28 3.27
N ARG A 2 -1.49 -15.18 2.32
CA ARG A 2 -1.67 -14.88 0.90
C ARG A 2 -3.15 -14.90 0.52
N VAL A 3 -3.49 -14.42 -0.68
CA VAL A 3 -4.83 -14.51 -1.27
C VAL A 3 -5.35 -15.96 -1.23
N GLU A 4 -4.49 -16.94 -1.50
CA GLU A 4 -4.80 -18.37 -1.51
C GLU A 4 -5.17 -18.95 -0.13
N ASN A 5 -5.01 -18.17 0.94
CA ASN A 5 -5.46 -18.53 2.29
C ASN A 5 -6.85 -17.98 2.62
N SER A 6 -7.45 -17.18 1.74
CA SER A 6 -8.70 -16.47 2.00
C SER A 6 -9.87 -16.99 1.16
N PHE A 7 -11.03 -17.14 1.78
CA PHE A 7 -12.29 -17.47 1.09
C PHE A 7 -13.21 -16.23 0.99
N ILE A 8 -12.81 -15.12 1.61
CA ILE A 8 -13.43 -13.81 1.44
C ILE A 8 -13.28 -13.37 -0.02
N GLY A 9 -14.31 -12.71 -0.55
CA GLY A 9 -14.46 -12.42 -1.98
C GLY A 9 -15.54 -13.28 -2.65
N THR A 10 -15.88 -14.43 -2.04
CA THR A 10 -17.06 -15.21 -2.44
C THR A 10 -18.34 -14.59 -1.88
N ASP A 11 -19.38 -14.45 -2.73
CA ASP A 11 -20.68 -13.95 -2.27
C ASP A 11 -21.28 -14.81 -1.15
N GLY A 12 -21.63 -14.15 -0.04
CA GLY A 12 -22.14 -14.80 1.16
C GLY A 12 -21.08 -15.44 2.06
N VAL A 13 -19.79 -15.19 1.81
CA VAL A 13 -18.67 -15.56 2.70
C VAL A 13 -18.07 -14.30 3.31
N GLY A 14 -18.09 -14.24 4.64
CA GLY A 14 -17.40 -13.22 5.43
C GLY A 14 -16.53 -13.87 6.51
N GLU A 15 -15.87 -13.06 7.33
CA GLU A 15 -14.90 -13.48 8.35
C GLU A 15 -15.34 -14.69 9.18
N LYS A 16 -16.59 -14.70 9.67
CA LYS A 16 -17.12 -15.83 10.47
C LYS A 16 -17.16 -17.15 9.71
N THR A 17 -17.52 -17.09 8.42
CA THR A 17 -17.57 -18.31 7.60
C THR A 17 -16.16 -18.77 7.26
N GLU A 18 -15.27 -17.84 6.90
CA GLU A 18 -13.86 -18.13 6.66
C GLU A 18 -13.19 -18.76 7.89
N GLN A 19 -13.38 -18.19 9.08
CA GLN A 19 -12.85 -18.74 10.33
C GLN A 19 -13.36 -20.16 10.60
N SER A 20 -14.65 -20.43 10.36
CA SER A 20 -15.20 -21.79 10.48
C SER A 20 -14.61 -22.78 9.47
N ILE A 21 -14.14 -22.33 8.30
CA ILE A 21 -13.42 -23.18 7.33
C ILE A 21 -12.01 -23.47 7.87
N TRP A 22 -11.30 -22.45 8.37
CA TRP A 22 -9.97 -22.61 8.96
C TRP A 22 -9.95 -23.50 10.20
N GLU A 23 -10.96 -23.41 11.07
CA GLU A 23 -11.12 -24.28 12.25
C GLU A 23 -11.26 -25.77 11.89
N GLN A 24 -11.68 -26.07 10.67
CA GLN A 24 -11.75 -27.43 10.13
C GLN A 24 -10.42 -27.91 9.51
N GLY A 25 -9.37 -27.09 9.60
CA GLY A 25 -8.03 -27.39 9.08
C GLY A 25 -7.83 -27.03 7.61
N VAL A 26 -8.78 -26.32 7.00
CA VAL A 26 -8.74 -25.91 5.59
C VAL A 26 -8.27 -24.45 5.52
N THR A 27 -6.95 -24.25 5.54
CA THR A 27 -6.30 -22.93 5.60
C THR A 27 -5.75 -22.43 4.27
N HIS A 28 -5.79 -23.29 3.25
CA HIS A 28 -5.35 -22.99 1.89
C HIS A 28 -6.36 -23.50 0.86
N TRP A 29 -6.42 -22.85 -0.31
CA TRP A 29 -7.27 -23.26 -1.43
C TRP A 29 -7.06 -24.70 -1.90
N ASP A 30 -5.84 -25.25 -1.75
CA ASP A 30 -5.54 -26.65 -2.10
C ASP A 30 -6.18 -27.67 -1.16
N GLU A 31 -6.61 -27.23 0.02
CA GLU A 31 -7.23 -28.08 1.05
C GLU A 31 -8.77 -28.01 0.97
N PHE A 32 -9.31 -27.10 0.15
CA PHE A 32 -10.75 -26.84 0.11
C PHE A 32 -11.49 -27.90 -0.71
N GLU A 33 -12.56 -28.44 -0.12
CA GLU A 33 -13.56 -29.23 -0.83
C GLU A 33 -14.95 -28.61 -0.61
N PRO A 34 -15.86 -28.59 -1.61
CA PRO A 34 -17.19 -28.00 -1.47
C PRO A 34 -18.00 -28.56 -0.29
N SER A 35 -17.76 -29.81 0.12
CA SER A 35 -18.39 -30.48 1.26
C SER A 35 -18.09 -29.84 2.62
N VAL A 36 -16.99 -29.09 2.77
CA VAL A 36 -16.61 -28.38 4.01
C VAL A 36 -17.67 -27.38 4.44
N VAL A 37 -18.30 -26.73 3.46
CA VAL A 37 -19.36 -25.73 3.68
C VAL A 37 -20.72 -26.27 3.22
N GLY A 38 -20.72 -27.08 2.17
CA GLY A 38 -21.90 -27.71 1.59
C GLY A 38 -22.78 -26.76 0.77
N GLY A 39 -23.62 -27.37 -0.07
CA GLY A 39 -24.61 -26.70 -0.90
C GLY A 39 -24.02 -25.64 -1.85
N GLN A 40 -24.87 -24.71 -2.26
CA GLN A 40 -24.49 -23.66 -3.23
C GLN A 40 -23.33 -22.78 -2.76
N ARG A 41 -23.13 -22.63 -1.45
CA ARG A 41 -22.02 -21.82 -0.92
C ARG A 41 -20.68 -22.52 -1.16
N GLY A 42 -20.61 -23.84 -0.93
CA GLY A 42 -19.42 -24.64 -1.26
C GLY A 42 -19.07 -24.55 -2.74
N ASP A 43 -20.08 -24.68 -3.62
CA ASP A 43 -19.88 -24.58 -5.07
C ASP A 43 -19.35 -23.19 -5.50
N ARG A 44 -19.86 -22.11 -4.89
CA ARG A 44 -19.37 -20.74 -5.17
C ARG A 44 -17.94 -20.52 -4.70
N ILE A 45 -17.57 -21.06 -3.54
CA ILE A 45 -16.18 -20.96 -3.06
C ILE A 45 -15.25 -21.71 -4.01
N GLN A 46 -15.63 -22.91 -4.47
CA GLN A 46 -14.83 -23.64 -5.45
C GLN A 46 -14.66 -22.83 -6.75
N GLN A 47 -15.74 -22.23 -7.26
CA GLN A 47 -15.68 -21.38 -8.44
C GLN A 47 -14.75 -20.17 -8.24
N PHE A 48 -14.82 -19.52 -7.07
CA PHE A 48 -13.94 -18.41 -6.73
C PHE A 48 -12.47 -18.84 -6.65
N ILE A 49 -12.18 -20.03 -6.11
CA ILE A 49 -10.83 -20.60 -6.06
C ILE A 49 -10.31 -20.88 -7.47
N ASP A 50 -11.13 -21.53 -8.30
CA ASP A 50 -10.74 -21.90 -9.66
C ASP A 50 -10.42 -20.65 -10.50
N GLU A 51 -11.31 -19.64 -10.47
CA GLU A 51 -11.05 -18.34 -11.11
C GLU A 51 -9.84 -17.64 -10.48
N GLY A 52 -9.74 -17.64 -9.15
CA GLY A 52 -8.66 -17.01 -8.41
C GLY A 52 -7.28 -17.55 -8.78
N ARG A 53 -7.14 -18.85 -9.05
CA ARG A 53 -5.87 -19.45 -9.51
C ARG A 53 -5.44 -18.88 -10.86
N ASP A 54 -6.36 -18.76 -11.81
CA ASP A 54 -6.08 -18.16 -13.12
C ASP A 54 -5.70 -16.67 -12.95
N ARG A 55 -6.42 -15.94 -12.10
CA ARG A 55 -6.15 -14.52 -11.80
C ARG A 55 -4.78 -14.29 -11.15
N ILE A 56 -4.35 -15.18 -10.26
CA ILE A 56 -3.00 -15.13 -9.67
C ILE A 56 -1.93 -15.38 -10.75
N ALA A 57 -2.15 -16.37 -11.62
CA ALA A 57 -1.22 -16.66 -12.72
C ALA A 57 -1.09 -15.48 -13.69
N GLU A 58 -2.17 -14.72 -13.89
CA GLU A 58 -2.21 -13.50 -14.70
C GLU A 58 -1.71 -12.25 -13.96
N THR A 59 -1.42 -12.33 -12.66
CA THR A 59 -1.11 -11.17 -11.80
C THR A 59 -2.24 -10.11 -11.80
N ASP A 60 -3.51 -10.54 -11.83
CA ASP A 60 -4.68 -9.66 -11.86
C ASP A 60 -5.02 -9.15 -10.45
N VAL A 61 -4.26 -8.15 -9.97
CA VAL A 61 -4.47 -7.53 -8.65
C VAL A 61 -5.84 -6.83 -8.57
N THR A 62 -6.29 -6.24 -9.67
CA THR A 62 -7.56 -5.51 -9.78
C THR A 62 -8.76 -6.40 -9.48
N TYR A 63 -8.76 -7.64 -9.99
CA TYR A 63 -9.78 -8.63 -9.64
C TYR A 63 -9.93 -8.78 -8.13
N PHE A 64 -8.82 -8.95 -7.41
CA PHE A 64 -8.87 -9.16 -5.96
C PHE A 64 -9.16 -7.88 -5.16
N ASP A 65 -8.72 -6.69 -5.62
CA ASP A 65 -9.12 -5.42 -5.00
C ASP A 65 -10.65 -5.23 -5.05
N HIS A 66 -11.28 -5.62 -6.15
CA HIS A 66 -12.73 -5.58 -6.30
C HIS A 66 -13.45 -6.68 -5.53
N ALA A 67 -12.91 -7.89 -5.52
CA ALA A 67 -13.52 -9.01 -4.79
C ALA A 67 -13.46 -8.81 -3.28
N PHE A 68 -12.34 -8.28 -2.74
CA PHE A 68 -12.14 -8.20 -1.31
C PHE A 68 -12.80 -6.95 -0.72
N PRO A 69 -13.51 -7.07 0.42
CA PRO A 69 -13.91 -5.92 1.20
C PRO A 69 -12.71 -5.03 1.51
N SER A 70 -12.91 -3.72 1.59
CA SER A 70 -11.82 -2.77 1.85
C SER A 70 -11.02 -3.07 3.12
N SER A 71 -11.66 -3.69 4.12
CA SER A 71 -11.02 -4.12 5.35
C SER A 71 -10.04 -5.29 5.15
N GLU A 72 -10.19 -6.09 4.10
CA GLU A 72 -9.41 -7.32 3.86
C GLU A 72 -8.36 -7.16 2.77
N ARG A 73 -8.27 -6.00 2.11
CA ARG A 73 -7.30 -5.73 1.03
C ARG A 73 -5.83 -5.78 1.46
N TRP A 74 -5.54 -5.77 2.77
CA TRP A 74 -4.18 -6.02 3.27
C TRP A 74 -3.67 -7.43 2.89
N ARG A 75 -4.57 -8.39 2.66
CA ARG A 75 -4.25 -9.76 2.25
C ARG A 75 -3.68 -9.85 0.83
N LEU A 76 -3.85 -8.82 0.02
CA LEU A 76 -3.28 -8.74 -1.33
C LEU A 76 -1.76 -8.64 -1.29
N TYR A 77 -1.21 -8.05 -0.22
CA TYR A 77 0.19 -7.66 -0.15
C TYR A 77 1.15 -8.84 -0.34
N GLU A 78 0.96 -9.94 0.38
CA GLU A 78 1.90 -11.07 0.32
C GLU A 78 1.89 -11.78 -1.03
N THR A 79 0.74 -11.88 -1.69
CA THR A 79 0.63 -12.50 -3.02
C THR A 79 1.24 -11.60 -4.10
N PHE A 80 1.05 -10.28 -4.00
CA PHE A 80 1.46 -9.32 -5.03
C PHE A 80 2.63 -8.43 -4.61
N ARG A 81 3.43 -8.86 -3.63
CA ARG A 81 4.54 -8.07 -3.06
C ARG A 81 5.52 -7.58 -4.13
N GLU A 82 5.80 -8.41 -5.13
CA GLU A 82 6.73 -8.07 -6.22
C GLU A 82 6.18 -6.98 -7.16
N ARG A 83 4.87 -6.76 -7.15
CA ARG A 83 4.18 -5.71 -7.92
C ARG A 83 3.86 -4.47 -7.09
N ALA A 84 4.21 -4.47 -5.81
CA ALA A 84 3.95 -3.36 -4.91
C ALA A 84 4.92 -2.20 -5.20
N CYS A 85 4.35 -1.03 -5.48
CA CYS A 85 5.08 0.23 -5.53
C CYS A 85 4.74 1.05 -4.28
N PHE A 86 5.73 1.24 -3.42
CA PHE A 86 5.64 2.14 -2.28
C PHE A 86 5.93 3.54 -2.76
N PHE A 87 5.11 4.52 -2.41
CA PHE A 87 5.43 5.90 -2.74
C PHE A 87 4.91 6.89 -1.70
N ASP A 88 5.59 8.04 -1.65
CA ASP A 88 5.28 9.17 -0.79
C ASP A 88 5.62 10.48 -1.51
N ILE A 89 4.87 11.54 -1.24
CA ILE A 89 5.08 12.86 -1.86
C ILE A 89 5.41 13.95 -0.85
N GLU A 90 6.20 14.92 -1.30
CA GLU A 90 6.32 16.21 -0.62
C GLU A 90 5.59 17.29 -1.39
N THR A 91 5.11 18.29 -0.65
CA THR A 91 4.26 19.35 -1.21
C THR A 91 4.62 20.70 -0.60
N THR A 92 4.22 21.80 -1.25
CA THR A 92 4.38 23.15 -0.70
C THR A 92 3.35 23.52 0.38
N GLY A 93 2.43 22.61 0.70
CA GLY A 93 1.34 22.76 1.68
C GLY A 93 0.26 21.69 1.50
N LEU A 94 -0.85 21.80 2.24
CA LEU A 94 -1.81 20.69 2.40
C LEU A 94 -3.07 20.78 1.51
N ASP A 95 -3.16 21.78 0.64
CA ASP A 95 -4.33 22.01 -0.22
C ASP A 95 -3.95 21.78 -1.70
N GLN A 96 -4.41 20.69 -2.29
CA GLN A 96 -4.05 20.29 -3.67
C GLN A 96 -4.43 21.33 -4.73
N ASP A 97 -5.41 22.20 -4.47
CA ASP A 97 -5.84 23.24 -5.41
C ASP A 97 -4.95 24.49 -5.32
N ARG A 98 -4.13 24.61 -4.28
CA ARG A 98 -3.31 25.80 -3.98
C ARG A 98 -1.82 25.50 -3.83
N ASN A 99 -1.48 24.25 -3.61
CA ASN A 99 -0.13 23.77 -3.35
C ASN A 99 0.31 22.81 -4.45
N GLN A 100 1.63 22.72 -4.59
CA GLN A 100 2.26 21.94 -5.64
C GLN A 100 3.04 20.79 -5.03
N VAL A 101 3.11 19.68 -5.76
CA VAL A 101 4.00 18.56 -5.46
C VAL A 101 5.44 18.99 -5.76
N THR A 102 6.34 18.78 -4.80
CA THR A 102 7.76 19.16 -4.90
C THR A 102 8.64 17.96 -5.19
N THR A 103 8.39 16.82 -4.54
CA THR A 103 9.09 15.56 -4.81
C THR A 103 8.13 14.38 -4.75
N VAL A 104 8.42 13.35 -5.52
CA VAL A 104 7.72 12.06 -5.48
C VAL A 104 8.77 10.97 -5.39
N SER A 105 8.83 10.26 -4.27
CA SER A 105 9.71 9.11 -4.11
C SER A 105 8.92 7.83 -4.31
N LEU A 106 9.47 6.90 -5.10
CA LEU A 106 8.89 5.60 -5.39
C LEU A 106 9.93 4.52 -5.08
N HIS A 107 9.50 3.45 -4.41
CA HIS A 107 10.31 2.26 -4.13
C HIS A 107 9.60 1.02 -4.66
N GLN A 108 10.26 0.30 -5.57
CA GLN A 108 9.77 -0.94 -6.15
C GLN A 108 10.96 -1.83 -6.55
N GLY A 109 10.86 -3.14 -6.35
CA GLY A 109 11.91 -4.08 -6.78
C GLY A 109 13.27 -3.90 -6.08
N GLY A 110 13.33 -3.15 -4.97
CA GLY A 110 14.58 -2.82 -4.26
C GLY A 110 15.22 -1.51 -4.70
N ASP A 111 14.73 -0.90 -5.78
CA ASP A 111 15.20 0.40 -6.27
C ASP A 111 14.31 1.52 -5.76
N THR A 112 14.92 2.64 -5.37
CA THR A 112 14.19 3.87 -5.02
C THR A 112 14.58 4.97 -6.00
N GLN A 113 13.57 5.58 -6.62
CA GLN A 113 13.72 6.77 -7.46
C GLN A 113 12.99 7.96 -6.84
N THR A 114 13.44 9.17 -7.13
CA THR A 114 12.79 10.40 -6.66
C THR A 114 12.70 11.37 -7.82
N LEU A 115 11.48 11.77 -8.19
CA LEU A 115 11.21 12.81 -9.17
C LEU A 115 11.08 14.16 -8.47
N ILE A 116 11.62 15.22 -9.07
CA ILE A 116 11.77 16.54 -8.46
C ILE A 116 11.12 17.62 -9.34
N ALA A 117 10.29 18.47 -8.74
CA ALA A 117 9.64 19.59 -9.42
C ALA A 117 10.68 20.54 -10.05
N GLY A 118 10.46 20.95 -11.30
CA GLY A 118 11.39 21.81 -12.03
C GLY A 118 12.61 21.10 -12.60
N ASP A 119 12.77 19.80 -12.38
CA ASP A 119 13.79 18.95 -13.01
C ASP A 119 13.13 17.86 -13.87
N ASP A 120 12.74 16.74 -13.25
CA ASP A 120 12.22 15.55 -13.93
C ASP A 120 10.80 15.14 -13.49
N LEU A 121 10.18 15.82 -12.52
CA LEU A 121 8.80 15.57 -12.13
C LEU A 121 7.83 16.11 -13.20
N THR A 122 7.47 15.23 -14.13
CA THR A 122 6.53 15.48 -15.23
C THR A 122 5.46 14.39 -15.25
N ALA A 123 4.32 14.66 -15.90
CA ALA A 123 3.27 13.65 -16.07
C ALA A 123 3.77 12.41 -16.83
N GLU A 124 4.66 12.58 -17.82
CA GLU A 124 5.29 11.48 -18.56
C GLU A 124 6.16 10.62 -17.64
N ASN A 125 7.06 11.24 -16.87
CA ASN A 125 7.94 10.52 -15.95
C ASN A 125 7.17 9.88 -14.80
N LEU A 126 6.07 10.48 -14.32
CA LEU A 126 5.17 9.85 -13.36
C LEU A 126 4.53 8.58 -13.93
N ARG A 127 3.97 8.66 -15.15
CA ARG A 127 3.39 7.47 -15.80
C ARG A 127 4.43 6.37 -15.98
N ALA A 128 5.65 6.71 -16.37
CA ALA A 128 6.76 5.76 -16.49
C ALA A 128 7.20 5.21 -15.13
N ALA A 129 7.26 6.05 -14.10
CA ALA A 129 7.67 5.66 -12.75
C ALA A 129 6.69 4.71 -12.07
N PHE A 130 5.39 4.86 -12.37
CA PHE A 130 4.35 3.93 -11.94
C PHE A 130 4.12 2.78 -12.93
N ASP A 131 4.87 2.66 -14.03
CA ASP A 131 4.69 1.55 -14.95
C ASP A 131 5.02 0.21 -14.26
N GLY A 132 4.14 -0.78 -14.39
CA GLY A 132 4.26 -2.07 -13.67
C GLY A 132 3.98 -2.03 -12.16
N ALA A 133 3.47 -0.91 -11.63
CA ALA A 133 2.94 -0.84 -10.27
C ALA A 133 1.47 -1.30 -10.22
N ASP A 134 1.25 -2.61 -10.08
CA ASP A 134 -0.09 -3.21 -10.02
C ASP A 134 -0.74 -3.05 -8.63
N LEU A 135 0.06 -2.77 -7.59
CA LEU A 135 -0.40 -2.48 -6.24
C LEU A 135 0.31 -1.23 -5.69
N LEU A 136 -0.44 -0.16 -5.45
CA LEU A 136 0.06 1.03 -4.77
C LEU A 136 0.09 0.82 -3.26
N VAL A 137 1.16 1.25 -2.60
CA VAL A 137 1.29 1.23 -1.13
C VAL A 137 1.73 2.59 -0.63
N THR A 138 0.94 3.18 0.27
CA THR A 138 1.17 4.55 0.80
C THR A 138 0.79 4.63 2.26
N PHE A 139 1.12 5.73 2.94
CA PHE A 139 0.52 6.08 4.24
C PHE A 139 -0.42 7.29 4.11
N ASN A 140 -1.74 7.08 4.22
CA ASN A 140 -2.79 8.09 3.99
C ASN A 140 -2.86 8.63 2.54
N GLY A 141 -2.24 7.94 1.58
CA GLY A 141 -2.16 8.38 0.19
C GLY A 141 -3.47 8.35 -0.58
N LYS A 142 -4.46 7.55 -0.15
CA LYS A 142 -5.81 7.60 -0.77
C LYS A 142 -6.48 8.96 -0.64
N ARG A 143 -6.11 9.71 0.41
CA ARG A 143 -6.74 10.98 0.76
C ARG A 143 -5.84 12.18 0.51
N PHE A 144 -4.57 11.95 0.24
CA PHE A 144 -3.56 13.00 0.13
C PHE A 144 -2.75 12.82 -1.14
N ASP A 145 -1.86 11.83 -1.18
CA ASP A 145 -0.87 11.66 -2.25
C ASP A 145 -1.48 11.50 -3.63
N VAL A 146 -2.42 10.56 -3.80
CA VAL A 146 -3.09 10.30 -5.08
C VAL A 146 -3.87 11.54 -5.56
N PRO A 147 -4.78 12.13 -4.76
CA PRO A 147 -5.45 13.37 -5.15
C PRO A 147 -4.50 14.53 -5.50
N PHE A 148 -3.38 14.68 -4.80
CA PHE A 148 -2.38 15.70 -5.13
C PHE A 148 -1.73 15.45 -6.49
N LEU A 149 -1.33 14.22 -6.78
CA LEU A 149 -0.73 13.86 -8.06
C LEU A 149 -1.70 14.06 -9.22
N GLU A 150 -2.96 13.63 -9.09
CA GLU A 150 -3.99 13.78 -10.12
C GLU A 150 -4.42 15.24 -10.32
N ALA A 151 -4.37 16.07 -9.27
CA ALA A 151 -4.66 17.50 -9.38
C ALA A 151 -3.52 18.30 -10.02
N ASN A 152 -2.26 17.89 -9.79
CA ASN A 152 -1.08 18.60 -10.27
C ASN A 152 -0.61 18.12 -11.65
N PHE A 153 -0.93 16.88 -12.01
CA PHE A 153 -0.47 16.23 -13.24
C PHE A 153 -1.62 15.48 -13.91
N ASP A 154 -1.60 15.40 -15.23
CA ASP A 154 -2.56 14.62 -16.03
C ASP A 154 -2.27 13.11 -15.91
N VAL A 155 -2.41 12.55 -14.71
CA VAL A 155 -2.19 11.13 -14.43
C VAL A 155 -3.44 10.54 -13.78
N ASP A 156 -3.63 9.24 -13.96
CA ASP A 156 -4.69 8.46 -13.33
C ASP A 156 -4.05 7.34 -12.52
N LEU A 157 -4.28 7.37 -11.21
CA LEU A 157 -3.75 6.39 -10.26
C LEU A 157 -4.88 5.55 -9.65
N ASP A 158 -6.01 5.40 -10.34
CA ASP A 158 -7.08 4.45 -10.00
C ASP A 158 -6.59 3.00 -10.17
N ARG A 159 -5.90 2.52 -9.13
CA ARG A 159 -5.25 1.22 -9.07
C ARG A 159 -5.53 0.56 -7.72
N PRO A 160 -5.37 -0.77 -7.62
CA PRO A 160 -5.34 -1.45 -6.34
C PRO A 160 -4.40 -0.73 -5.37
N HIS A 161 -4.91 -0.42 -4.18
CA HIS A 161 -4.21 0.50 -3.28
C HIS A 161 -4.34 0.06 -1.84
N LEU A 162 -3.21 -0.33 -1.27
CA LEU A 162 -3.04 -0.61 0.15
C LEU A 162 -2.58 0.65 0.89
N ASP A 163 -3.52 1.30 1.56
CA ASP A 163 -3.21 2.46 2.40
C ASP A 163 -2.94 2.01 3.84
N LEU A 164 -1.67 2.10 4.23
CA LEU A 164 -1.14 1.60 5.48
C LEU A 164 -1.70 2.33 6.70
N MET A 165 -2.22 3.55 6.58
CA MET A 165 -2.87 4.22 7.71
C MET A 165 -4.05 3.39 8.23
N TYR A 166 -4.85 2.82 7.33
CA TYR A 166 -6.01 1.98 7.69
C TYR A 166 -5.58 0.59 8.15
N THR A 167 -4.58 0.00 7.50
CA THR A 167 -4.01 -1.30 7.89
C THR A 167 -3.41 -1.24 9.30
N CYS A 168 -2.62 -0.20 9.60
CA CYS A 168 -2.03 0.03 10.92
C CYS A 168 -3.10 0.20 12.01
N LYS A 169 -4.20 0.90 11.69
CA LYS A 169 -5.32 1.06 12.64
C LYS A 169 -5.93 -0.26 13.08
N LYS A 170 -5.97 -1.27 12.21
CA LYS A 170 -6.47 -2.62 12.56
C LYS A 170 -5.62 -3.31 13.61
N ILE A 171 -4.31 -3.03 13.63
CA ILE A 171 -3.39 -3.56 14.64
C ILE A 171 -3.21 -2.65 15.86
N GLY A 172 -4.00 -1.57 15.96
CA GLY A 172 -3.97 -0.65 17.09
C GLY A 172 -2.88 0.44 16.99
N LEU A 173 -2.22 0.57 15.84
CA LEU A 173 -1.28 1.65 15.57
C LEU A 173 -2.03 2.86 15.00
N SER A 174 -1.67 4.06 15.45
CA SER A 174 -2.36 5.29 15.04
C SER A 174 -1.46 6.51 15.12
N GLY A 175 -1.83 7.59 14.44
CA GLY A 175 -1.02 8.81 14.33
C GLY A 175 -0.46 9.00 12.93
N GLY A 176 0.53 9.88 12.79
CA GLY A 176 1.27 10.05 11.54
C GLY A 176 2.33 8.96 11.36
N LEU A 177 2.88 8.85 10.14
CA LEU A 177 3.86 7.83 9.76
C LEU A 177 5.02 7.71 10.77
N LYS A 178 5.65 8.83 11.13
CA LYS A 178 6.72 8.91 12.14
C LYS A 178 6.39 8.24 13.47
N GLN A 179 5.17 8.46 13.98
CA GLN A 179 4.76 7.85 15.25
C GLN A 179 4.59 6.35 15.09
N VAL A 180 3.95 5.92 14.00
CA VAL A 180 3.69 4.51 13.72
C VAL A 180 5.00 3.75 13.50
N GLU A 181 5.96 4.31 12.79
CA GLU A 181 7.31 3.77 12.62
C GLU A 181 8.03 3.59 13.97
N GLN A 182 7.97 4.61 14.84
CA GLN A 182 8.54 4.52 16.18
C GLN A 182 7.88 3.40 17.01
N ASP A 183 6.55 3.28 16.94
CA ASP A 183 5.77 2.26 17.66
C ASP A 183 6.13 0.83 17.22
N ILE A 184 6.69 0.66 16.01
CA ILE A 184 7.20 -0.63 15.50
C ILE A 184 8.72 -0.76 15.52
N GLY A 185 9.44 0.25 16.05
CA GLY A 185 10.89 0.22 16.22
C GLY A 185 11.71 0.53 14.97
N ILE A 186 11.14 1.23 13.99
CA ILE A 186 11.91 1.78 12.86
C ILE A 186 12.70 3.00 13.36
N GLU A 187 14.02 2.94 13.23
CA GLU A 187 14.91 4.07 13.48
C GLU A 187 15.09 4.89 12.20
N ARG A 188 15.08 6.21 12.33
CA ARG A 188 15.31 7.16 11.23
C ARG A 188 16.69 7.79 11.34
N ASP A 189 17.30 8.04 10.19
CA ASP A 189 18.54 8.82 10.08
C ASP A 189 18.31 10.28 10.46
N ARG A 190 17.11 10.83 10.17
CA ARG A 190 16.75 12.23 10.41
C ARG A 190 15.42 12.35 11.18
N PRO A 191 15.39 11.96 12.46
CA PRO A 191 14.16 11.95 13.24
C PRO A 191 13.60 13.36 13.49
N ASP A 192 14.43 14.41 13.39
CA ASP A 192 14.13 15.81 13.67
C ASP A 192 13.42 16.55 12.53
N ILE A 193 13.45 16.03 11.30
CA ILE A 193 12.80 16.67 10.15
C ILE A 193 11.30 16.34 10.16
N SER A 194 10.42 17.33 10.19
CA SER A 194 8.97 17.15 10.02
C SER A 194 8.50 17.50 8.60
N GLY A 195 7.25 17.17 8.24
CA GLY A 195 6.66 17.65 6.97
C GLY A 195 6.61 19.18 6.86
N ARG A 196 6.62 19.93 7.97
CA ARG A 196 6.80 21.40 7.94
C ARG A 196 8.22 21.78 7.54
N ASP A 197 9.21 21.02 8.01
CA ASP A 197 10.60 21.21 7.62
C ASP A 197 10.80 20.86 6.14
N ALA A 198 10.08 19.88 5.58
CA ALA A 198 10.08 19.60 4.15
C ALA A 198 9.66 20.82 3.30
N VAL A 199 8.56 21.48 3.68
CA VAL A 199 8.13 22.76 3.05
C VAL A 199 9.21 23.84 3.18
N ARG A 200 9.89 23.92 4.35
CA ARG A 200 11.00 24.88 4.55
C ARG A 200 12.17 24.54 3.62
N LEU A 201 12.60 23.28 3.58
CA LEU A 201 13.71 22.80 2.76
C LEU A 201 13.46 23.08 1.28
N TRP A 202 12.23 22.90 0.79
CA TRP A 202 11.88 23.30 -0.58
C TRP A 202 12.12 24.79 -0.83
N ARG A 203 11.63 25.68 0.05
CA ARG A 203 11.85 27.13 -0.09
C ARG A 203 13.32 27.53 0.00
N GLU A 204 14.09 26.79 0.80
CA GLU A 204 15.54 27.00 0.92
C GLU A 204 16.27 26.56 -0.36
N HIS A 205 15.84 25.46 -0.96
CA HIS A 205 16.30 25.03 -2.28
C HIS A 205 15.99 26.08 -3.35
N GLU A 206 14.77 26.62 -3.39
CA GLU A 206 14.40 27.70 -4.33
C GLU A 206 15.25 28.98 -4.14
N GLN A 207 15.78 29.20 -2.94
CA GLN A 207 16.70 30.31 -2.63
C GLN A 207 18.16 29.98 -2.98
N GLY A 208 18.44 28.80 -3.52
CA GLY A 208 19.79 28.34 -3.84
C GLY A 208 20.62 27.98 -2.61
N ARG A 209 20.01 27.54 -1.51
CA ARG A 209 20.76 27.03 -0.35
C ARG A 209 21.26 25.61 -0.63
N ASP A 210 22.58 25.47 -0.65
CA ASP A 210 23.26 24.19 -0.80
C ASP A 210 22.79 23.17 0.25
N GLY A 211 22.53 21.93 -0.17
CA GLY A 211 22.17 20.82 0.72
C GLY A 211 20.68 20.72 1.08
N ALA A 212 19.87 21.73 0.76
CA ALA A 212 18.45 21.74 1.13
C ALA A 212 17.64 20.70 0.36
N LEU A 213 17.86 20.61 -0.96
CA LEU A 213 17.17 19.63 -1.82
C LEU A 213 17.63 18.21 -1.49
N GLU A 214 18.93 18.00 -1.29
CA GLU A 214 19.49 16.69 -0.94
C GLU A 214 18.91 16.18 0.37
N THR A 215 18.70 17.08 1.34
CA THR A 215 18.06 16.74 2.62
C THR A 215 16.58 16.42 2.44
N LEU A 216 15.85 17.19 1.62
CA LEU A 216 14.45 16.93 1.30
C LEU A 216 14.26 15.57 0.60
N VAL A 217 15.06 15.30 -0.42
CA VAL A 217 15.05 14.03 -1.17
C VAL A 217 15.41 12.87 -0.24
N SER A 218 16.42 13.02 0.61
CA SER A 218 16.78 12.00 1.60
C SER A 218 15.63 11.69 2.55
N TYR A 219 14.88 12.71 3.00
CA TYR A 219 13.74 12.56 3.88
C TYR A 219 12.58 11.81 3.19
N ASN A 220 12.17 12.25 2.00
CA ASN A 220 11.08 11.63 1.26
C ASN A 220 11.40 10.18 0.81
N ARG A 221 12.67 9.89 0.50
CA ARG A 221 13.13 8.52 0.23
C ARG A 221 13.07 7.63 1.46
N GLU A 222 13.45 8.15 2.64
CA GLU A 222 13.34 7.41 3.90
C GLU A 222 11.88 7.08 4.22
N ASP A 223 10.97 8.06 4.13
CA ASP A 223 9.52 7.86 4.31
C ASP A 223 9.01 6.75 3.38
N THR A 224 9.38 6.81 2.09
CA THR A 224 8.98 5.82 1.07
C THR A 224 9.50 4.41 1.36
N VAL A 225 10.79 4.27 1.69
CA VAL A 225 11.41 2.95 1.97
C VAL A 225 10.80 2.33 3.22
N ASN A 226 10.53 3.14 4.25
CA ASN A 226 9.93 2.67 5.50
C ASN A 226 8.52 2.12 5.33
N LEU A 227 7.77 2.56 4.30
CA LEU A 227 6.46 1.99 3.99
C LEU A 227 6.54 0.48 3.72
N LYS A 228 7.65 -0.01 3.14
CA LYS A 228 7.85 -1.45 2.94
C LYS A 228 7.93 -2.20 4.25
N THR A 229 8.82 -1.77 5.14
CA THR A 229 8.98 -2.36 6.48
C THR A 229 7.66 -2.29 7.26
N LEU A 230 6.93 -1.18 7.13
CA LEU A 230 5.64 -1.00 7.79
C LEU A 230 4.56 -1.93 7.22
N ALA A 231 4.50 -2.10 5.89
CA ALA A 231 3.58 -3.03 5.25
C ALA A 231 3.84 -4.46 5.72
N GLU A 232 5.10 -4.91 5.65
CA GLU A 232 5.52 -6.24 6.11
C GLU A 232 5.16 -6.49 7.57
N THR A 233 5.49 -5.55 8.45
CA THR A 233 5.16 -5.65 9.88
C THR A 233 3.65 -5.67 10.12
N ALA A 234 2.90 -4.82 9.43
CA ALA A 234 1.46 -4.71 9.65
C ALA A 234 0.70 -5.93 9.13
N THR A 235 1.08 -6.47 7.97
CA THR A 235 0.47 -7.67 7.40
C THR A 235 0.83 -8.92 8.19
N GLU A 236 2.07 -9.04 8.68
CA GLU A 236 2.49 -10.13 9.57
C GLU A 236 1.69 -10.13 10.88
N ARG A 237 1.57 -8.97 11.56
CA ARG A 237 0.77 -8.88 12.79
C ARG A 237 -0.73 -9.16 12.57
N LEU A 238 -1.28 -8.84 11.40
CA LEU A 238 -2.65 -9.17 11.05
C LEU A 238 -2.83 -10.67 10.81
N ASP A 239 -1.86 -11.28 10.14
CA ASP A 239 -1.79 -12.73 9.91
C ASP A 239 -1.78 -13.50 11.23
N GLU A 240 -0.89 -13.12 12.15
CA GLU A 240 -0.79 -13.73 13.49
C GLU A 240 -2.10 -13.65 14.27
N ARG A 241 -2.80 -12.50 14.21
CA ARG A 241 -4.09 -12.34 14.90
C ARG A 241 -5.19 -13.25 14.37
N ILE A 242 -5.10 -13.64 13.11
CA ILE A 242 -6.10 -14.49 12.47
C ILE A 242 -5.92 -15.96 12.87
N PHE A 243 -4.67 -16.44 12.93
CA PHE A 243 -4.40 -17.84 13.23
C PHE A 243 -4.22 -18.15 14.73
N VAL A 244 -4.03 -17.14 15.57
CA VAL A 244 -3.89 -17.29 17.04
C VAL A 244 -5.20 -16.95 17.78
N GLY A 245 -6.25 -16.56 17.04
CA GLY A 245 -7.58 -16.17 17.57
C GLY A 245 -8.52 -17.32 17.87
#